data_AF-A0A9P5P0K3-F1
#
_entry.id   AF-A0A9P5P0K3-F1
#
_cell.length_a   1.000
_cell.length_b   1.000
_cell.length_c   1.000
_cell.angle_alpha   90.00
_cell.angle_beta   90.00
_cell.angle_gamma   90.00
#
_symmetry.space_group_name_H-M   'P 1'
#
loop_
_entity.id
_entity.type
_entity.pdbx_description
1 polymer ?
#
loop_
_entity_poly.entity_id
_entity_poly.type
_entity_poly.pdbx_seq_one_letter_code
_entity_poly.pdbx_strand_id
1 'polypeptide(L)'
;MGVQDNSPAVVPSLTVNVSQGHAKLPLISGPTLYPLPFPQGADRGTWFEGAFEFLNIDLGEPYTLLVERWVELERLHQWQGKATGLTGKNIRPAELTSWIDSGRYAKRGRKIVIKSAHITTFGKNVWTWWMYLQPEWRKKGTNNCPLPVTDFGGNWKSLDHYGQNGWLSLLACLRWWGECLAKMQDLTAQKKGTDEWLFAVNDVAKMLEGLILYKQK
;
A
#
# COMPACT_ATOMS: atom_id res chain seq x y z
N MET A 1 -34.70 66.80 -23.48
CA MET A 1 -34.02 66.34 -22.25
C MET A 1 -34.71 65.06 -21.84
N GLY A 2 -34.13 63.91 -22.18
CA GLY A 2 -34.68 62.59 -21.91
C GLY A 2 -33.53 61.60 -21.96
N VAL A 3 -32.97 61.30 -20.80
CA VAL A 3 -31.79 60.45 -20.63
C VAL A 3 -32.26 59.00 -20.60
N GLN A 4 -31.59 58.17 -21.40
CA GLN A 4 -31.77 56.72 -21.49
C GLN A 4 -31.36 56.06 -20.18
N ASP A 5 -32.26 55.27 -19.59
CA ASP A 5 -31.94 54.33 -18.51
C ASP A 5 -31.75 52.94 -19.14
N ASN A 6 -30.52 52.45 -19.10
CA ASN A 6 -30.09 51.20 -19.71
C ASN A 6 -29.48 50.34 -18.59
N SER A 7 -30.35 49.70 -17.80
CA SER A 7 -29.96 48.74 -16.78
C SER A 7 -29.81 47.33 -17.38
N PRO A 8 -28.67 46.62 -17.17
CA PRO A 8 -28.50 45.26 -17.68
C PRO A 8 -29.17 44.23 -16.77
N ALA A 9 -29.82 43.24 -17.39
CA ALA A 9 -30.44 42.10 -16.71
C ALA A 9 -29.38 41.22 -16.02
N VAL A 10 -29.59 40.95 -14.74
CA VAL A 10 -28.80 40.01 -13.93
C VAL A 10 -29.15 38.58 -14.33
N VAL A 11 -28.18 37.86 -14.87
CA VAL A 11 -28.29 36.42 -15.17
C VAL A 11 -28.04 35.64 -13.87
N PRO A 12 -28.92 34.70 -13.46
CA PRO A 12 -28.70 33.92 -12.25
C PRO A 12 -27.59 32.89 -12.48
N SER A 13 -26.48 33.05 -11.76
CA SER A 13 -25.41 32.06 -11.69
C SER A 13 -25.92 30.75 -11.10
N LEU A 14 -26.00 29.72 -11.93
CA LEU A 14 -26.21 28.34 -11.51
C LEU A 14 -24.95 27.87 -10.77
N THR A 15 -25.00 27.94 -9.43
CA THR A 15 -24.05 27.26 -8.57
C THR A 15 -24.26 25.75 -8.71
N VAL A 16 -23.37 25.09 -9.43
CA VAL A 16 -23.27 23.63 -9.45
C VAL A 16 -22.73 23.21 -8.08
N ASN A 17 -23.63 22.81 -7.18
CA ASN A 17 -23.27 22.06 -5.98
C ASN A 17 -22.75 20.69 -6.43
N VAL A 18 -21.42 20.54 -6.50
CA VAL A 18 -20.79 19.23 -6.57
C VAL A 18 -20.89 18.61 -5.19
N SER A 19 -22.00 17.93 -4.92
CA SER A 19 -22.09 16.98 -3.83
C SER A 19 -21.12 15.84 -4.14
N GLN A 20 -19.94 15.85 -3.51
CA GLN A 20 -19.00 14.71 -3.51
C GLN A 20 -19.63 13.54 -2.76
N GLY A 21 -20.45 12.76 -3.46
CA GLY A 21 -20.69 11.37 -3.10
C GLY A 21 -19.45 10.57 -3.49
N HIS A 22 -18.72 10.05 -2.50
CA HIS A 22 -17.69 9.06 -2.74
C HIS A 22 -18.37 7.82 -3.35
N ALA A 23 -18.31 7.70 -4.68
CA ALA A 23 -18.79 6.50 -5.35
C ALA A 23 -18.04 5.29 -4.78
N LYS A 24 -18.79 4.33 -4.25
CA LYS A 24 -18.26 3.07 -3.72
C LYS A 24 -17.60 2.31 -4.86
N LEU A 25 -16.28 2.44 -5.00
CA LEU A 25 -15.51 1.76 -6.04
C LEU A 25 -15.54 0.25 -5.76
N PRO A 26 -16.12 -0.58 -6.65
CA PRO A 26 -16.09 -2.01 -6.47
C PRO A 26 -14.63 -2.47 -6.51
N LEU A 27 -14.24 -3.28 -5.53
CA LEU A 27 -12.98 -4.02 -5.59
C LEU A 27 -13.02 -4.89 -6.85
N ILE A 28 -12.11 -4.63 -7.78
CA ILE A 28 -12.05 -5.32 -9.07
C ILE A 28 -12.00 -6.82 -8.78
N SER A 29 -12.98 -7.55 -9.31
CA SER A 29 -13.10 -9.00 -9.18
C SER A 29 -12.73 -9.62 -10.52
N GLY A 30 -11.53 -10.19 -10.59
CA GLY A 30 -10.96 -10.82 -11.78
C GLY A 30 -9.49 -11.18 -11.54
N PRO A 31 -8.85 -11.98 -12.42
CA PRO A 31 -7.43 -12.27 -12.32
C PRO A 31 -6.63 -10.97 -12.51
N THR A 32 -5.82 -10.62 -11.50
CA THR A 32 -4.96 -9.44 -11.57
C THR A 32 -3.72 -9.78 -12.39
N LEU A 33 -3.60 -9.21 -13.59
CA LEU A 33 -2.48 -9.46 -14.50
C LEU A 33 -1.37 -8.42 -14.33
N TYR A 34 -0.13 -8.90 -14.29
CA TYR A 34 1.07 -8.07 -14.39
C TYR A 34 1.41 -7.79 -15.88
N PRO A 35 1.93 -6.59 -16.23
CA PRO A 35 2.09 -5.41 -15.38
C PRO A 35 0.79 -4.67 -15.14
N LEU A 36 0.64 -4.07 -13.96
CA LEU A 36 -0.48 -3.18 -13.71
C LEU A 36 -0.34 -1.93 -14.59
N PRO A 37 -1.42 -1.46 -15.24
CA PRO A 37 -1.39 -0.19 -15.95
C PRO A 37 -1.20 0.96 -14.96
N PHE A 38 -0.56 2.05 -15.42
CA PHE A 38 -0.43 3.24 -14.58
C PHE A 38 -1.83 3.76 -14.19
N PRO A 39 -2.13 3.99 -12.91
CA PRO A 39 -3.48 4.27 -12.46
C PRO A 39 -4.06 5.55 -13.06
N GLN A 40 -5.31 5.48 -13.56
CA GLN A 40 -6.03 6.68 -13.97
C GLN A 40 -6.23 7.63 -12.79
N GLY A 41 -5.98 8.92 -13.03
CA GLY A 41 -6.12 9.98 -12.04
C GLY A 41 -4.89 10.19 -11.15
N ALA A 42 -3.86 9.34 -11.25
CA ALA A 42 -2.56 9.63 -10.64
C ALA A 42 -1.72 10.52 -11.55
N ASP A 43 -1.01 11.49 -10.97
CA ASP A 43 -0.15 12.40 -11.71
C ASP A 43 1.28 11.86 -11.85
N ARG A 44 1.84 11.98 -13.05
CA ARG A 44 3.27 11.74 -13.31
C ARG A 44 4.14 12.83 -12.69
N GLY A 45 5.38 12.50 -12.37
CA GLY A 45 6.33 13.39 -11.69
C GLY A 45 6.08 13.55 -10.19
N THR A 46 5.10 12.85 -9.62
CA THR A 46 4.81 12.86 -8.18
C THR A 46 5.50 11.72 -7.44
N TRP A 47 5.39 11.70 -6.12
CA TRP A 47 5.93 10.62 -5.29
C TRP A 47 5.37 9.25 -5.69
N PHE A 48 4.11 9.21 -6.15
CA PHE A 48 3.39 7.97 -6.43
C PHE A 48 3.94 7.27 -7.66
N GLU A 49 4.33 8.00 -8.71
CA GLU A 49 4.88 7.40 -9.93
C GLU A 49 6.10 6.52 -9.62
N GLY A 50 7.10 7.07 -8.93
CA GLY A 50 8.28 6.30 -8.57
C GLY A 50 7.99 5.16 -7.58
N ALA A 51 6.99 5.31 -6.70
CA ALA A 51 6.56 4.24 -5.80
C ALA A 51 5.87 3.10 -6.55
N PHE A 52 4.99 3.44 -7.49
CA PHE A 52 4.28 2.49 -8.34
C PHE A 52 5.26 1.74 -9.25
N GLU A 53 6.15 2.43 -9.95
CA GLU A 53 7.20 1.78 -10.76
C GLU A 53 8.10 0.87 -9.92
N PHE A 54 8.43 1.30 -8.69
CA PHE A 54 9.22 0.50 -7.77
C PHE A 54 8.49 -0.80 -7.35
N LEU A 55 7.17 -0.77 -7.18
CA LEU A 55 6.37 -1.92 -6.73
C LEU A 55 5.84 -2.79 -7.87
N ASN A 56 5.62 -2.24 -9.06
CA ASN A 56 5.03 -2.93 -10.21
C ASN A 56 6.06 -3.84 -10.88
N ILE A 57 6.33 -4.98 -10.25
CA ILE A 57 7.21 -6.05 -10.75
C ILE A 57 6.50 -7.41 -10.70
N ASP A 58 6.98 -8.36 -11.51
CA ASP A 58 6.44 -9.71 -11.52
C ASP A 58 7.00 -10.54 -10.35
N LEU A 59 6.18 -10.71 -9.32
CA LEU A 59 6.38 -11.68 -8.23
C LEU A 59 5.18 -12.63 -8.13
N GLY A 60 4.39 -12.75 -9.20
CA GLY A 60 3.16 -13.56 -9.24
C GLY A 60 1.89 -12.80 -8.85
N GLU A 61 0.76 -13.44 -9.17
CA GLU A 61 -0.59 -12.88 -9.02
C GLU A 61 -0.91 -12.39 -7.59
N PRO A 62 -0.58 -13.11 -6.50
CA PRO A 62 -0.91 -12.64 -5.15
C PRO A 62 -0.22 -11.32 -4.79
N TYR A 63 1.02 -11.13 -5.23
CA TYR A 63 1.73 -9.87 -5.04
C TYR A 63 1.16 -8.76 -5.91
N THR A 64 0.80 -9.07 -7.16
CA THR A 64 0.17 -8.10 -8.07
C THR A 64 -1.16 -7.60 -7.51
N LEU A 65 -1.98 -8.50 -6.96
CA LEU A 65 -3.22 -8.15 -6.26
C LEU A 65 -2.95 -7.24 -5.06
N LEU A 66 -1.91 -7.51 -4.26
CA LEU A 66 -1.52 -6.64 -3.15
C LEU A 66 -1.18 -5.22 -3.64
N VAL A 67 -0.41 -5.09 -4.72
CA VAL A 67 -0.07 -3.78 -5.31
C VAL A 67 -1.33 -3.07 -5.81
N GLU A 68 -2.25 -3.79 -6.47
CA GLU A 68 -3.53 -3.24 -6.93
C GLU A 68 -4.38 -2.70 -5.76
N ARG A 69 -4.46 -3.43 -4.65
CA ARG A 69 -5.18 -2.95 -3.45
C ARG A 69 -4.50 -1.73 -2.84
N TRP A 70 -3.16 -1.67 -2.85
CA TRP A 70 -2.45 -0.47 -2.42
C TRP A 70 -2.78 0.74 -3.31
N VAL A 71 -2.81 0.56 -4.63
CA VAL A 71 -3.24 1.61 -5.56
C VAL A 71 -4.64 2.13 -5.21
N GLU A 72 -5.60 1.24 -4.88
CA GLU A 72 -6.95 1.66 -4.47
C GLU A 72 -6.96 2.45 -3.15
N LEU A 73 -6.17 2.04 -2.16
CA LEU A 73 -6.04 2.84 -0.93
C LEU A 73 -5.51 4.24 -1.23
N GLU A 74 -4.47 4.37 -2.06
CA GLU A 74 -3.90 5.68 -2.41
C GLU A 74 -4.87 6.53 -3.24
N ARG A 75 -5.66 5.90 -4.13
CA ARG A 75 -6.73 6.57 -4.88
C ARG A 75 -7.80 7.16 -3.97
N LEU A 76 -8.24 6.42 -2.96
CA LEU A 76 -9.20 6.91 -1.97
C LEU A 76 -8.71 8.15 -1.21
N HIS A 77 -7.39 8.34 -1.11
CA HIS A 77 -6.76 9.51 -0.51
C HIS A 77 -6.23 10.50 -1.53
N GLN A 78 -6.69 10.44 -2.79
CA GLN A 78 -6.32 11.36 -3.85
C GLN A 78 -4.80 11.49 -4.03
N TRP A 79 -4.08 10.37 -3.86
CA TRP A 79 -2.62 10.30 -4.05
C TRP A 79 -1.81 11.24 -3.15
N GLN A 80 -2.37 11.65 -2.00
CA GLN A 80 -1.69 12.56 -1.07
C GLN A 80 -0.45 11.90 -0.44
N GLY A 81 0.70 12.58 -0.52
CA GLY A 81 1.99 11.99 -0.14
C GLY A 81 2.37 12.06 1.34
N LYS A 82 1.63 12.80 2.17
CA LYS A 82 1.97 13.04 3.59
C LYS A 82 0.88 12.56 4.54
N ALA A 83 0.86 11.26 4.81
CA ALA A 83 0.28 10.73 6.04
C ALA A 83 1.38 10.49 7.09
N THR A 84 0.97 10.39 8.36
CA THR A 84 1.82 9.82 9.40
C THR A 84 2.26 8.41 8.97
N GLY A 85 3.51 8.04 9.27
CA GLY A 85 4.00 6.72 8.91
C GLY A 85 3.48 5.62 9.82
N LEU A 86 3.56 4.37 9.35
CA LEU A 86 3.34 3.19 10.19
C LEU A 86 4.25 3.21 11.43
N THR A 87 3.71 2.81 12.58
CA THR A 87 4.41 2.81 13.87
C THR A 87 5.49 1.72 13.95
N GLY A 88 6.23 1.67 15.06
CA GLY A 88 7.21 0.61 15.30
C GLY A 88 8.55 0.82 14.60
N LYS A 89 9.06 2.06 14.55
CA LYS A 89 10.38 2.38 13.94
C LYS A 89 11.53 1.51 14.49
N ASN A 90 11.47 1.15 15.77
CA ASN A 90 12.49 0.32 16.44
C ASN A 90 12.29 -1.19 16.20
N ILE A 91 11.16 -1.59 15.60
CA ILE A 91 10.77 -3.00 15.38
C ILE A 91 10.81 -3.36 13.89
N ARG A 92 10.58 -2.39 13.00
CA ARG A 92 10.63 -2.59 11.55
C ARG A 92 12.03 -3.00 11.08
N PRO A 93 12.15 -3.74 9.96
CA PRO A 93 13.45 -4.11 9.39
C PRO A 93 14.39 -2.91 9.19
N ALA A 94 15.67 -3.07 9.54
CA ALA A 94 16.67 -2.01 9.44
C ALA A 94 16.90 -1.56 7.98
N GLU A 95 16.76 -2.49 7.04
CA GLU A 95 16.83 -2.25 5.60
C GLU A 95 15.79 -1.23 5.14
N LEU A 96 14.57 -1.29 5.68
CA LEU A 96 13.53 -0.32 5.39
C LEU A 96 13.91 1.07 5.91
N THR A 97 14.48 1.17 7.11
CA THR A 97 14.99 2.44 7.63
C THR A 97 16.10 3.00 6.74
N SER A 98 17.07 2.18 6.33
CA SER A 98 18.14 2.61 5.43
C SER A 98 17.60 3.07 4.07
N TRP A 99 16.57 2.41 3.55
CA TRP A 99 15.90 2.80 2.31
C TRP A 99 15.17 4.13 2.42
N ILE A 100 14.43 4.35 3.51
CA ILE A 100 13.78 5.63 3.82
C ILE A 100 14.84 6.74 3.88
N ASP A 101 15.88 6.54 4.70
CA ASP A 101 16.89 7.55 5.01
C ASP A 101 17.77 7.88 3.78
N SER A 102 17.90 6.95 2.84
CA SER A 102 18.62 7.18 1.59
C SER A 102 17.78 7.82 0.48
N GLY A 103 16.51 8.15 0.73
CA GLY A 103 15.63 8.75 -0.28
C GLY A 103 14.97 7.75 -1.23
N ARG A 104 14.87 6.48 -0.82
CA ARG A 104 14.05 5.44 -1.45
C ARG A 104 14.50 5.04 -2.86
N TYR A 105 13.61 5.21 -3.83
CA TYR A 105 13.76 4.99 -5.26
C TYR A 105 14.21 6.24 -6.02
N ALA A 106 14.55 7.33 -5.31
CA ALA A 106 15.15 8.49 -5.96
C ALA A 106 16.46 8.09 -6.66
N LYS A 107 16.88 8.85 -7.69
CA LYS A 107 18.12 8.58 -8.45
C LYS A 107 19.39 8.44 -7.59
N ARG A 108 19.39 9.01 -6.38
CA ARG A 108 20.49 8.93 -5.40
C ARG A 108 20.24 7.90 -4.28
N GLY A 109 19.10 7.22 -4.31
CA GLY A 109 18.69 6.21 -3.34
C GLY A 109 19.60 5.00 -3.36
N ARG A 110 19.93 4.47 -2.18
CA ARG A 110 20.70 3.23 -2.10
C ARG A 110 19.80 2.06 -2.43
N LYS A 111 20.24 1.21 -3.36
CA LYS A 111 19.61 -0.09 -3.59
C LYS A 111 19.77 -0.95 -2.35
N ILE A 112 18.65 -1.43 -1.79
CA ILE A 112 18.67 -2.40 -0.71
C ILE A 112 19.06 -3.77 -1.26
N VAL A 113 20.01 -4.41 -0.59
CA VAL A 113 20.47 -5.76 -0.91
C VAL A 113 20.43 -6.58 0.37
N ILE A 114 19.52 -7.56 0.41
CA ILE A 114 19.48 -8.55 1.48
C ILE A 114 20.37 -9.70 1.05
N LYS A 115 21.43 -9.96 1.83
CA LYS A 115 22.36 -11.07 1.56
C LYS A 115 21.64 -12.40 1.73
N SER A 116 22.00 -13.41 0.93
CA SER A 116 21.35 -14.73 0.97
C SER A 116 21.30 -15.35 2.37
N ALA A 117 22.39 -15.20 3.15
CA ALA A 117 22.46 -15.68 4.53
C ALA A 117 21.48 -14.99 5.51
N HIS A 118 20.92 -13.83 5.13
CA HIS A 118 20.03 -13.03 5.98
C HIS A 118 18.57 -13.05 5.54
N ILE A 119 18.22 -13.72 4.44
CA ILE A 119 16.84 -13.73 3.91
C ILE A 119 15.84 -14.24 4.97
N THR A 120 16.17 -15.33 5.65
CA THR A 120 15.31 -15.90 6.70
C THR A 120 15.13 -14.93 7.87
N THR A 121 16.20 -14.27 8.32
CA THR A 121 16.12 -13.28 9.41
C THR A 121 15.34 -12.05 9.00
N PHE A 122 15.51 -11.60 7.74
CA PHE A 122 14.73 -10.50 7.19
C PHE A 122 13.23 -10.81 7.19
N GLY A 123 12.84 -11.99 6.69
CA GLY A 123 11.44 -12.44 6.72
C GLY A 123 10.83 -12.47 8.12
N LYS A 124 11.59 -12.95 9.11
CA LYS A 124 11.17 -12.90 10.53
C LYS A 124 10.95 -11.47 11.01
N ASN A 125 11.86 -10.54 10.71
CA ASN A 125 11.74 -9.14 11.10
C ASN A 125 10.51 -8.47 10.44
N VAL A 126 10.23 -8.81 9.18
CA VAL A 126 9.01 -8.35 8.48
C VAL A 126 7.76 -8.85 9.21
N TRP A 127 7.71 -10.14 9.57
CA TRP A 127 6.60 -10.71 10.34
C TRP A 127 6.45 -10.06 11.71
N THR A 128 7.54 -9.89 12.46
CA THR A 128 7.49 -9.24 13.78
C THR A 128 6.90 -7.85 13.69
N TRP A 129 7.33 -7.06 12.71
CA TRP A 129 6.77 -5.73 12.50
C TRP A 129 5.31 -5.77 12.05
N TRP A 130 4.96 -6.64 11.10
CA TRP A 130 3.59 -6.80 10.65
C TRP A 130 2.65 -7.16 11.81
N MET A 131 3.06 -8.06 12.70
CA MET A 131 2.28 -8.44 13.88
C MET A 131 2.14 -7.34 14.93
N TYR A 132 3.12 -6.45 15.01
CA TYR A 132 3.07 -5.26 15.85
C TYR A 132 2.05 -4.23 15.34
N LEU A 133 1.93 -4.08 14.02
CA LEU A 133 1.01 -3.13 13.39
C LEU A 133 -0.47 -3.54 13.48
N GLN A 134 -0.75 -4.80 13.84
CA GLN A 134 -2.11 -5.32 13.78
C GLN A 134 -3.07 -4.57 14.69
N PRO A 135 -4.28 -4.25 14.18
CA PRO A 135 -5.33 -3.67 15.00
C PRO A 135 -5.66 -4.55 16.22
N GLU A 136 -6.09 -3.94 17.32
CA GLU A 136 -6.38 -4.64 18.58
C GLU A 136 -7.45 -5.72 18.45
N TRP A 137 -8.42 -5.52 17.55
CA TRP A 137 -9.48 -6.50 17.29
C TRP A 137 -8.98 -7.76 16.56
N ARG A 138 -7.76 -7.73 16.03
CA ARG A 138 -7.22 -8.85 15.26
C ARG A 138 -6.68 -9.93 16.19
N LYS A 139 -7.30 -11.11 16.12
CA LYS A 139 -6.88 -12.28 16.90
C LYS A 139 -5.51 -12.79 16.45
N LYS A 140 -4.67 -13.13 17.43
CA LYS A 140 -3.33 -13.70 17.23
C LYS A 140 -3.36 -15.19 17.60
N GLY A 141 -2.68 -16.01 16.80
CA GLY A 141 -2.48 -17.43 17.07
C GLY A 141 -1.38 -17.68 18.12
N THR A 142 -1.22 -18.95 18.50
CA THR A 142 -0.28 -19.40 19.54
C THR A 142 1.20 -19.08 19.25
N ASN A 143 1.56 -18.86 17.99
CA ASN A 143 2.94 -18.57 17.56
C ASN A 143 3.16 -17.09 17.19
N ASN A 144 2.31 -16.18 17.64
CA ASN A 144 2.27 -14.80 17.13
C ASN A 144 2.09 -14.72 15.61
N CYS A 145 1.51 -15.73 14.97
CA CYS A 145 1.01 -15.62 13.60
C CYS A 145 -0.39 -15.01 13.61
N PRO A 146 -0.80 -14.26 12.59
CA PRO A 146 -2.17 -13.80 12.51
C PRO A 146 -3.10 -14.99 12.27
N LEU A 147 -4.25 -15.01 12.95
CA LEU A 147 -5.32 -15.92 12.55
C LEU A 147 -5.97 -15.41 11.25
N PRO A 148 -6.55 -16.31 10.43
CA PRO A 148 -7.36 -15.90 9.29
C PRO A 148 -8.41 -14.86 9.69
N VAL A 149 -8.56 -13.82 8.87
CA VAL A 149 -9.55 -12.77 9.12
C VAL A 149 -10.92 -13.29 8.68
N THR A 150 -11.79 -13.60 9.64
CA THR A 150 -13.19 -13.97 9.38
C THR A 150 -14.06 -12.74 9.21
N ASP A 151 -13.82 -11.72 10.04
CA ASP A 151 -14.58 -10.47 10.07
C ASP A 151 -13.65 -9.28 10.29
N PHE A 152 -13.96 -8.16 9.65
CA PHE A 152 -13.24 -6.90 9.83
C PHE A 152 -13.78 -6.15 11.05
N GLY A 153 -12.89 -5.76 11.96
CA GLY A 153 -13.25 -4.89 13.09
C GLY A 153 -13.43 -3.42 12.71
N GLY A 154 -13.73 -2.58 13.70
CA GLY A 154 -14.03 -1.16 13.50
C GLY A 154 -12.87 -0.18 13.72
N ASN A 155 -11.88 -0.52 14.55
CA ASN A 155 -10.77 0.38 14.86
C ASN A 155 -9.56 0.09 13.97
N TRP A 156 -9.36 0.91 12.92
CA TRP A 156 -8.27 0.76 11.95
C TRP A 156 -7.09 1.69 12.19
N LYS A 157 -7.06 2.44 13.29
CA LYS A 157 -6.11 3.53 13.53
C LYS A 157 -4.64 3.16 13.34
N SER A 158 -4.23 1.93 13.65
CA SER A 158 -2.83 1.47 13.49
C SER A 158 -2.42 1.22 12.04
N LEU A 159 -3.39 1.02 11.15
CA LEU A 159 -3.20 0.70 9.73
C LEU A 159 -3.78 1.76 8.79
N ASP A 160 -4.55 2.72 9.31
CA ASP A 160 -5.12 3.84 8.57
C ASP A 160 -4.05 4.91 8.28
N HIS A 161 -3.12 4.52 7.41
CA HIS A 161 -2.02 5.33 6.91
C HIS A 161 -1.97 5.21 5.39
N TYR A 162 -1.61 6.27 4.69
CA TYR A 162 -1.47 6.30 3.23
C TYR A 162 -0.22 7.08 2.83
N GLY A 163 0.01 7.25 1.54
CA GLY A 163 1.13 8.02 1.03
C GLY A 163 2.48 7.33 1.22
N GLN A 164 3.55 8.09 1.03
CA GLN A 164 4.91 7.56 0.94
C GLN A 164 5.44 6.93 2.23
N ASN A 165 4.78 7.18 3.38
CA ASN A 165 5.17 6.62 4.67
C ASN A 165 4.19 5.56 5.21
N GLY A 166 3.06 5.35 4.52
CA GLY A 166 2.07 4.33 4.86
C GLY A 166 2.48 2.94 4.36
N TRP A 167 1.52 2.27 3.71
CA TRP A 167 1.64 0.87 3.26
C TRP A 167 2.78 0.62 2.27
N LEU A 168 3.23 1.63 1.53
CA LEU A 168 4.42 1.55 0.68
C LEU A 168 5.62 0.92 1.42
N SER A 169 5.76 1.22 2.72
CA SER A 169 6.84 0.69 3.54
C SER A 169 6.76 -0.84 3.72
N LEU A 170 5.55 -1.38 3.92
CA LEU A 170 5.33 -2.83 4.01
C LEU A 170 5.50 -3.51 2.64
N LEU A 171 4.94 -2.92 1.58
CA LEU A 171 5.04 -3.46 0.23
C LEU A 171 6.50 -3.49 -0.26
N ALA A 172 7.33 -2.50 0.13
CA ALA A 172 8.76 -2.51 -0.16
C ALA A 172 9.48 -3.69 0.51
N CYS A 173 9.18 -3.97 1.78
CA CYS A 173 9.73 -5.13 2.47
C CYS A 173 9.33 -6.45 1.78
N LEU A 174 8.05 -6.61 1.44
CA LEU A 174 7.56 -7.81 0.76
C LEU A 174 8.16 -7.97 -0.63
N ARG A 175 8.37 -6.86 -1.36
CA ARG A 175 9.06 -6.86 -2.65
C ARG A 175 10.47 -7.45 -2.52
N TRP A 176 11.29 -6.88 -1.63
CA TRP A 176 12.68 -7.33 -1.46
C TRP A 176 12.75 -8.78 -0.99
N TRP A 177 11.82 -9.20 -0.12
CA TRP A 177 11.75 -10.59 0.33
C TRP A 177 11.49 -11.53 -0.85
N GLY A 178 10.47 -11.26 -1.67
CA GLY A 178 10.14 -12.06 -2.85
C GLY A 178 11.27 -12.10 -3.88
N GLU A 179 11.87 -10.95 -4.21
CA GLU A 179 13.02 -10.87 -5.13
C GLU A 179 14.23 -11.68 -4.65
N CYS A 180 14.45 -11.76 -3.33
CA CYS A 180 15.57 -12.51 -2.77
C CYS A 180 15.29 -14.02 -2.75
N LEU A 181 14.05 -14.43 -2.46
CA LEU A 181 13.65 -15.83 -2.54
C LEU A 181 13.73 -16.37 -3.96
N ALA A 182 13.31 -15.60 -4.97
CA ALA A 182 13.42 -15.96 -6.38
C ALA A 182 14.87 -16.24 -6.84
N LYS A 183 15.87 -15.69 -6.13
CA LYS A 183 17.31 -15.85 -6.43
C LYS A 183 18.00 -16.87 -5.53
N MET A 184 17.28 -17.47 -4.58
CA MET A 184 17.85 -18.43 -3.64
C MET A 184 18.17 -19.75 -4.36
N GLN A 185 19.37 -20.29 -4.12
CA GLN A 185 19.84 -21.53 -4.75
C GLN A 185 19.40 -22.80 -4.01
N ASP A 186 19.30 -22.73 -2.68
CA ASP A 186 18.77 -23.82 -1.87
C ASP A 186 17.26 -23.93 -2.10
N LEU A 187 16.84 -24.91 -2.90
CA LEU A 187 15.44 -25.11 -3.31
C LEU A 187 14.52 -25.46 -2.13
N THR A 188 15.04 -26.12 -1.09
CA THR A 188 14.23 -26.49 0.09
C THR A 188 13.97 -25.24 0.93
N ALA A 189 15.02 -24.46 1.21
CA ALA A 189 14.89 -23.19 1.91
C ALA A 189 14.07 -22.17 1.09
N GLN A 190 14.24 -22.16 -0.24
CA GLN A 190 13.49 -21.32 -1.16
C GLN A 190 12.00 -21.65 -1.09
N LYS A 191 11.62 -22.92 -1.21
CA LYS A 191 10.21 -23.33 -1.14
C LYS A 191 9.59 -22.89 0.18
N LYS A 192 10.24 -23.22 1.31
CA LYS A 192 9.75 -22.85 2.63
C LYS A 192 9.60 -21.34 2.78
N GLY A 193 10.61 -20.57 2.37
CA GLY A 193 10.56 -19.12 2.44
C GLY A 193 9.50 -18.52 1.53
N THR A 194 9.25 -19.13 0.37
CA THR A 194 8.19 -18.71 -0.57
C THR A 194 6.80 -18.96 0.03
N ASP A 195 6.60 -20.11 0.68
CA ASP A 195 5.34 -20.41 1.39
C ASP A 195 5.08 -19.39 2.51
N GLU A 196 6.11 -19.03 3.30
CA GLU A 196 6.03 -18.01 4.36
C GLU A 196 5.77 -16.59 3.81
N TRP A 197 6.44 -16.24 2.71
CA TRP A 197 6.27 -14.96 2.04
C TRP A 197 4.88 -14.82 1.43
N LEU A 198 4.39 -15.88 0.78
CA LEU A 198 3.06 -15.90 0.18
C LEU A 198 1.96 -15.76 1.25
N PHE A 199 2.16 -16.39 2.40
CA PHE A 199 1.27 -16.18 3.55
C PHE A 199 1.25 -14.72 3.98
N ALA A 200 2.41 -14.05 4.07
CA ALA A 200 2.49 -12.63 4.42
C ALA A 200 1.80 -11.73 3.38
N VAL A 201 2.04 -11.97 2.08
CA VAL A 201 1.44 -11.21 0.98
C VAL A 201 -0.09 -11.29 1.02
N ASN A 202 -0.65 -12.51 1.13
CA ASN A 202 -2.09 -12.71 1.18
C ASN A 202 -2.69 -12.06 2.43
N ASP A 203 -2.01 -12.15 3.56
CA ASP A 203 -2.47 -11.59 4.82
C ASP A 203 -2.51 -10.05 4.80
N VAL A 204 -1.45 -9.43 4.28
CA VAL A 204 -1.36 -7.98 4.10
C VAL A 204 -2.40 -7.50 3.09
N ALA A 205 -2.60 -8.22 1.98
CA ALA A 205 -3.62 -7.89 0.98
C ALA A 205 -5.04 -7.94 1.58
N LYS A 206 -5.32 -8.96 2.41
CA LYS A 206 -6.62 -9.10 3.07
C LYS A 206 -6.89 -7.95 4.06
N MET A 207 -5.89 -7.52 4.79
CA MET A 207 -6.03 -6.37 5.71
C MET A 207 -6.20 -5.06 4.96
N LEU A 208 -5.52 -4.89 3.84
CA LEU A 208 -5.66 -3.72 2.98
C LEU A 208 -7.06 -3.64 2.36
N GLU A 209 -7.60 -4.78 1.91
CA GLU A 209 -9.02 -4.90 1.51
C GLU A 209 -9.97 -4.44 2.62
N GLY A 210 -9.78 -4.92 3.84
CA GLY A 210 -10.61 -4.53 4.98
C GLY A 210 -10.59 -3.02 5.26
N LEU A 211 -9.41 -2.40 5.17
CA LEU A 211 -9.25 -0.97 5.34
C LEU A 211 -9.96 -0.17 4.23
N ILE A 212 -9.83 -0.61 2.97
CA ILE A 212 -10.53 0.00 1.83
C ILE A 212 -12.04 -0.07 2.04
N LEU A 213 -12.56 -1.25 2.38
CA LEU A 213 -13.98 -1.44 2.66
C LEU A 213 -14.47 -0.61 3.84
N TYR A 214 -13.64 -0.44 4.88
CA TYR A 214 -13.95 0.42 6.01
C TYR A 214 -14.07 1.89 5.60
N LYS A 215 -13.19 2.37 4.71
CA LYS A 215 -13.17 3.77 4.23
C LYS A 215 -14.28 4.13 3.25
N GLN A 216 -14.88 3.13 2.62
CA GLN A 216 -15.98 3.30 1.67
C GLN A 216 -17.38 3.21 2.30
N LYS A 217 -17.47 2.98 3.62
CA LYS A 217 -18.72 2.99 4.39
C LYS A 217 -19.06 4.41 4.82
#